data_AF-A0A2X2YCZ7-F1
#
_entry.id   AF-A0A2X2YCZ7-F1
#
_cell.length_a   1.000
_cell.length_b   1.000
_cell.length_c   1.000
_cell.angle_alpha   90.00
_cell.angle_beta   90.00
_cell.angle_gamma   90.00
#
_symmetry.space_group_name_H-M   'P 1'
#
loop_
_entity.id
_entity.type
_entity.pdbx_description
1 polymer ?
#
loop_
_entity_poly.entity_id
_entity_poly.type
_entity_poly.pdbx_seq_one_letter_code
_entity_poly.pdbx_strand_id
1 'polypeptide(L)'
;MEILNLNFLGMLPNRFNSRSEDQKKTLMNLVENYAHLLIRARIGIRSSIPEALSEGIPVWQLKKTSAREAGKEFQEAFKIIFEKMGVAK
;
A
#
# COMPACT_ATOMS: atom_id res chain seq x y z
N MET A 1 -2.52 -23.65 25.75
CA MET A 1 -3.22 -23.23 24.52
C MET A 1 -2.77 -21.81 24.24
N GLU A 2 -1.72 -21.63 23.43
CA GLU A 2 -1.28 -20.29 23.04
C GLU A 2 -2.36 -19.69 22.13
N ILE A 3 -2.98 -18.61 22.59
CA ILE A 3 -3.83 -17.79 21.74
C ILE A 3 -2.87 -17.07 20.80
N LEU A 4 -2.95 -17.35 19.49
CA LEU A 4 -2.25 -16.56 18.47
C LEU A 4 -2.66 -15.09 18.66
N ASN A 5 -1.77 -14.26 19.19
CA ASN A 5 -2.00 -12.82 19.37
C ASN A 5 -2.00 -12.14 17.99
N LEU A 6 -3.17 -12.11 17.37
CA LEU A 6 -3.39 -11.41 16.12
C LEU A 6 -3.46 -9.90 16.38
N ASN A 7 -2.46 -9.17 15.88
CA ASN A 7 -2.41 -7.71 15.99
C ASN A 7 -2.86 -7.06 14.69
N PHE A 8 -3.86 -6.18 14.76
CA PHE A 8 -4.28 -5.38 13.63
C PHE A 8 -3.28 -4.24 13.36
N LEU A 9 -2.63 -4.26 12.20
CA LEU A 9 -1.60 -3.26 11.85
C LEU A 9 -2.18 -1.99 11.19
N GLY A 10 -3.31 -2.12 10.50
CA GLY A 10 -3.99 -1.03 9.79
C GLY A 10 -4.52 -1.44 8.42
N MET A 11 -5.37 -0.60 7.83
CA MET A 11 -5.85 -0.71 6.46
C MET A 11 -4.93 0.06 5.51
N LEU A 12 -4.54 -0.56 4.41
CA LEU A 12 -3.75 0.08 3.35
C LEU A 12 -4.65 0.45 2.17
N PRO A 13 -4.83 1.75 1.86
CA PRO A 13 -5.47 2.18 0.62
C PRO A 13 -4.77 1.59 -0.61
N ASN A 14 -5.51 0.79 -1.38
CA ASN A 14 -4.99 0.05 -2.53
C ASN A 14 -5.79 0.36 -3.80
N ARG A 15 -5.14 0.22 -4.97
CA ARG A 15 -5.68 0.55 -6.29
C ARG A 15 -6.28 1.97 -6.34
N PHE A 16 -5.67 2.89 -5.62
CA PHE A 16 -6.16 4.26 -5.52
C PHE A 16 -6.03 4.98 -6.87
N ASN A 17 -7.14 5.49 -7.38
CA ASN A 17 -7.18 6.31 -8.58
C ASN A 17 -7.16 7.79 -8.20
N SER A 18 -6.01 8.43 -8.32
CA SER A 18 -5.84 9.87 -8.04
C SER A 18 -6.60 10.80 -8.98
N ARG A 19 -7.27 10.29 -10.01
CA ARG A 19 -8.15 11.05 -10.90
C ARG A 19 -9.63 10.93 -10.54
N SER A 20 -9.99 10.03 -9.62
CA SER A 20 -11.37 9.89 -9.14
C SER A 20 -11.60 10.83 -7.96
N GLU A 21 -12.47 11.83 -8.14
CA GLU A 21 -12.85 12.74 -7.05
C GLU A 21 -13.56 12.01 -5.91
N ASP A 22 -14.39 11.00 -6.24
CA ASP A 22 -15.07 10.20 -5.22
C ASP A 22 -14.08 9.44 -4.34
N GLN A 23 -13.07 8.78 -4.95
CA GLN A 23 -12.04 8.09 -4.16
C GLN A 23 -11.20 9.05 -3.31
N LYS A 24 -10.89 10.25 -3.82
CA LYS A 24 -10.21 11.28 -3.01
C LYS A 24 -11.04 11.66 -1.79
N LYS A 25 -12.34 11.95 -1.99
CA LYS A 25 -13.27 12.30 -0.91
C LYS A 25 -13.39 11.18 0.11
N THR A 26 -13.52 9.93 -0.33
CA THR A 26 -13.55 8.77 0.56
C THR A 26 -12.26 8.65 1.37
N LEU A 27 -11.09 8.76 0.73
CA LEU A 27 -9.81 8.67 1.42
C LEU A 27 -9.63 9.83 2.43
N MET A 28 -10.02 11.06 2.07
CA MET A 28 -10.00 12.19 2.99
C MET A 28 -10.89 11.94 4.21
N ASN A 29 -12.12 11.47 4.01
CA ASN A 29 -13.02 11.14 5.12
C ASN A 29 -12.43 10.05 6.03
N LEU A 30 -11.80 9.02 5.46
CA LEU A 30 -11.12 7.99 6.24
C LEU A 30 -9.93 8.54 7.04
N VAL A 31 -9.16 9.47 6.46
CA VAL A 31 -8.06 10.13 7.17
C VAL A 31 -8.59 11.02 8.30
N GLU A 32 -9.64 11.80 8.06
CA GLU A 32 -10.23 12.70 9.06
C GLU A 32 -10.81 11.94 10.25
N ASN A 33 -11.52 10.83 10.00
CA ASN A 33 -12.30 10.15 11.04
C ASN A 33 -11.61 8.89 11.59
N TYR A 34 -10.71 8.26 10.81
CA TYR A 34 -10.18 6.93 11.11
C TYR A 34 -8.66 6.80 10.85
N ALA A 35 -7.89 7.89 10.89
CA ALA A 35 -6.44 7.84 10.63
C ALA A 35 -5.67 6.81 11.46
N HIS A 36 -6.11 6.53 12.70
CA HIS A 36 -5.47 5.54 13.58
C HIS A 36 -5.60 4.09 13.07
N LEU A 37 -6.59 3.82 12.22
CA LEU A 37 -6.80 2.52 11.59
C LEU A 37 -6.11 2.40 10.23
N LEU A 38 -5.47 3.45 9.71
CA LEU A 38 -4.83 3.46 8.40
C LEU A 38 -3.32 3.25 8.50
N ILE A 39 -2.79 2.52 7.52
CA ILE A 39 -1.38 2.65 7.15
C ILE A 39 -1.26 3.93 6.34
N ARG A 40 -0.37 4.83 6.78
CA ARG A 40 -0.13 6.15 6.16
C ARG A 40 0.70 6.03 4.86
N ALA A 41 0.26 5.16 3.96
CA ALA A 41 0.78 4.97 2.62
C ALA A 41 -0.41 4.65 1.69
N ARG A 42 -0.18 4.65 0.38
CA ARG A 42 -1.19 4.19 -0.60
C ARG A 42 -0.53 3.54 -1.79
N ILE A 43 -1.20 2.56 -2.37
CA ILE A 43 -0.81 1.96 -3.65
C ILE A 43 -1.76 2.48 -4.73
N GLY A 44 -1.20 3.15 -5.74
CA GLY A 44 -1.97 3.69 -6.84
C GLY A 44 -2.42 2.63 -7.83
N ILE A 45 -3.42 2.94 -8.65
CA ILE A 45 -3.68 2.16 -9.86
C ILE A 45 -2.55 2.39 -10.87
N ARG A 46 -1.84 1.32 -11.23
CA ARG A 46 -0.66 1.34 -12.10
C ARG A 46 -0.75 0.15 -13.04
N SER A 47 -0.63 0.37 -14.36
CA SER A 47 -0.66 -0.71 -15.36
C SER A 47 0.54 -1.66 -15.26
N SER A 48 1.66 -1.19 -14.71
CA SER A 48 2.86 -2.00 -14.47
C SER A 48 2.67 -3.09 -13.41
N ILE A 49 1.72 -2.94 -12.48
CA ILE A 49 1.45 -3.96 -11.46
C ILE A 49 0.86 -5.23 -12.08
N PRO A 50 -0.26 -5.20 -12.84
CA PRO A 50 -0.78 -6.41 -13.49
C PRO A 50 0.17 -6.98 -14.54
N GLU A 51 0.96 -6.14 -15.23
CA GLU A 51 2.03 -6.61 -16.13
C GLU A 51 3.07 -7.46 -15.37
N ALA A 52 3.65 -6.93 -14.29
CA ALA A 52 4.63 -7.65 -13.48
C ALA A 52 4.06 -8.93 -12.87
N LEU A 53 2.79 -8.88 -12.42
CA LEU A 53 2.07 -10.06 -11.93
C LEU A 53 1.96 -11.15 -13.00
N SER A 54 1.70 -10.79 -14.26
CA SER A 54 1.61 -11.76 -15.37
C SER A 54 2.95 -12.44 -15.69
N GLU A 55 4.06 -11.78 -15.39
CA GLU A 55 5.42 -12.29 -15.55
C GLU A 55 5.95 -12.99 -14.28
N GLY A 56 5.21 -12.97 -13.17
CA GLY A 56 5.63 -13.57 -11.91
C GLY A 56 6.80 -12.84 -11.23
N ILE A 57 7.01 -11.57 -11.55
CA ILE A 57 8.09 -10.74 -11.01
C ILE A 57 7.55 -9.60 -10.14
N PRO A 58 8.34 -9.07 -9.19
CA PRO A 58 7.95 -7.86 -8.49
C PRO A 58 7.97 -6.65 -9.42
N VAL A 59 7.07 -5.68 -9.18
CA VAL A 59 6.85 -4.54 -10.09
C VAL A 59 8.11 -3.72 -10.38
N TRP A 60 9.05 -3.61 -9.44
CA TRP A 60 10.30 -2.84 -9.61
C TRP A 60 11.33 -3.49 -10.55
N GLN A 61 11.12 -4.72 -11.01
CA GLN A 61 11.97 -5.34 -12.03
C GLN A 61 11.61 -4.88 -13.46
N LEU A 62 10.40 -4.35 -13.68
CA LEU A 62 10.03 -3.76 -14.97
C LEU A 62 10.79 -2.45 -15.21
N LYS A 63 11.40 -2.31 -16.39
CA LYS A 63 12.16 -1.12 -16.80
C LYS A 63 11.25 0.02 -17.29
N LYS A 64 10.30 0.45 -16.46
CA LYS A 64 9.32 1.51 -16.76
C LYS A 64 9.21 2.53 -15.64
N THR A 65 8.89 3.79 -15.98
CA THR A 65 8.67 4.84 -14.97
C THR A 65 7.50 4.49 -14.05
N SER A 66 6.38 3.99 -14.59
CA SER A 66 5.23 3.55 -13.79
C SER A 66 5.57 2.43 -12.81
N ALA A 67 6.49 1.54 -13.19
CA ALA A 67 6.99 0.46 -12.35
C ALA A 67 7.87 0.97 -11.21
N ARG A 68 8.76 1.93 -11.50
CA ARG A 68 9.58 2.60 -10.47
C ARG A 68 8.70 3.31 -9.43
N GLU A 69 7.69 4.05 -9.87
CA GLU A 69 6.80 4.75 -8.94
C GLU A 69 5.97 3.77 -8.11
N ALA A 70 5.46 2.68 -8.70
CA ALA A 70 4.81 1.61 -7.94
C ALA A 70 5.76 0.97 -6.91
N GLY A 71 7.03 0.74 -7.28
CA GLY A 71 8.05 0.23 -6.37
C GLY A 71 8.27 1.13 -5.15
N LYS A 72 8.32 2.45 -5.34
CA LYS A 72 8.41 3.41 -4.22
C LYS A 72 7.21 3.34 -3.30
N GLU A 73 6.00 3.25 -3.86
CA GLU A 73 4.75 3.13 -3.08
C GLU A 73 4.74 1.87 -2.22
N PHE A 74 5.16 0.72 -2.78
CA PHE A 74 5.31 -0.52 -2.02
C PHE A 74 6.38 -0.40 -0.93
N GLN A 75 7.53 0.22 -1.24
CA GLN A 75 8.60 0.41 -0.27
C GLN A 75 8.14 1.27 0.92
N GLU A 76 7.39 2.34 0.66
CA GLU A 76 6.79 3.19 1.70
C GLU A 76 5.81 2.40 2.59
N ALA A 77 4.91 1.63 1.99
CA ALA A 77 3.96 0.81 2.72
C ALA A 77 4.66 -0.27 3.57
N PHE A 78 5.63 -1.00 2.98
CA PHE A 78 6.36 -2.05 3.69
C PHE A 78 7.20 -1.53 4.83
N LYS A 79 7.79 -0.33 4.70
CA LYS A 79 8.50 0.32 5.80
C LYS A 79 7.60 0.46 7.03
N ILE A 80 6.40 1.04 6.86
CA ILE A 80 5.45 1.26 7.96
C ILE A 80 4.94 -0.09 8.53
N ILE A 81 4.71 -1.09 7.67
CA ILE A 81 4.28 -2.42 8.09
C ILE A 81 5.36 -3.09 8.96
N PHE A 82 6.63 -3.07 8.52
CA PHE A 82 7.73 -3.68 9.26
C PHE A 82 8.02 -2.97 10.58
N GLU A 83 7.88 -1.65 10.62
CA GLU A 83 7.93 -0.87 11.87
C GLU A 83 6.82 -1.33 12.84
N LYS A 84 5.57 -1.43 12.38
CA LYS A 84 4.44 -1.89 13.20
C LYS A 84 4.53 -3.35 13.62
N MET A 85 5.17 -4.20 12.82
CA MET A 85 5.46 -5.60 13.15
C MET A 85 6.60 -5.77 14.16
N GLY A 86 7.39 -4.72 14.41
CA GLY A 86 8.58 -4.80 15.27
C GLY A 86 9.73 -5.58 14.64
N VAL A 87 9.78 -5.66 13.29
CA VAL A 87 10.82 -6.39 12.54
C VAL A 87 11.69 -5.48 11.67
N ALA A 88 11.46 -4.18 11.71
CA ALA A 88 12.37 -3.20 11.13
C ALA A 88 13.73 -3.26 11.85
N LYS A 89 14.81 -3.31 11.06
CA LYS A 89 16.18 -3.26 11.57
C LYS A 89 16.61 -1.81 11.83
#